data_AF-A0A502TE26-F1
#
_entry.id   AF-A0A502TE26-F1
#
_cell.length_a   1.000
_cell.length_b   1.000
_cell.length_c   1.000
_cell.angle_alpha   90.00
_cell.angle_beta   90.00
_cell.angle_gamma   90.00
#
_symmetry.space_group_name_H-M   'P 1'
#
loop_
_entity.id
_entity.type
_entity.pdbx_description
1 polymer ?
#
loop_
_entity_poly.entity_id
_entity_poly.type
_entity_poly.pdbx_seq_one_letter_code
_entity_poly.pdbx_strand_id
1 'polypeptide(L)'
;MTDKKLLRLEVKLNAASRRWNKATARTAAAEEEEDRAEVEQNRARTRREKAEEKEEKRAEAFVRAHDRLMNTRAKSFKGLLVKVRAREVDYCDDPALDVEFLKSLVADIKATRS
;
A
#
# COMPACT_ATOMS: atom_id res chain seq x y z
N MET A 1 73.77 5.54 -6.18
CA MET A 1 72.89 4.52 -5.52
C MET A 1 71.50 5.07 -5.15
N THR A 2 71.29 6.39 -5.16
CA THR A 2 70.05 7.09 -4.77
C THR A 2 68.91 6.98 -5.80
N ASP A 3 69.19 7.09 -7.09
CA ASP A 3 68.14 7.13 -8.13
C ASP A 3 67.40 5.80 -8.29
N LYS A 4 68.11 4.68 -8.18
CA LYS A 4 67.48 3.34 -8.20
C LYS A 4 66.51 3.14 -7.02
N LYS A 5 66.78 3.79 -5.88
CA LYS A 5 65.88 3.78 -4.72
C LYS A 5 64.67 4.68 -4.97
N LEU A 6 64.88 5.86 -5.56
CA LEU A 6 63.80 6.78 -5.96
C LEU A 6 62.84 6.12 -6.96
N LEU A 7 63.35 5.51 -8.03
CA LEU A 7 62.52 4.79 -9.02
C LEU A 7 61.69 3.66 -8.39
N ARG A 8 62.26 2.93 -7.43
CA ARG A 8 61.51 1.89 -6.70
C ARG A 8 60.41 2.48 -5.80
N LEU A 9 60.66 3.64 -5.19
CA LEU A 9 59.66 4.33 -4.37
C LEU A 9 58.55 4.92 -5.24
N GLU A 10 58.87 5.48 -6.40
CA GLU A 10 57.91 5.98 -7.38
C GLU A 10 56.97 4.86 -7.86
N VAL A 11 57.52 3.70 -8.22
CA VAL A 11 56.69 2.54 -8.62
C VAL A 11 55.74 2.11 -7.49
N LYS A 12 56.22 2.09 -6.25
CA LYS A 12 55.38 1.77 -5.08
C LYS A 12 54.30 2.82 -4.84
N LEU A 13 54.64 4.10 -4.95
CA LEU A 13 53.71 5.21 -4.79
C LEU A 13 52.62 5.16 -5.87
N ASN A 14 53.01 4.96 -7.12
CA ASN A 14 52.07 4.84 -8.24
C ASN A 14 51.16 3.62 -8.09
N ALA A 15 51.68 2.49 -7.61
CA ALA A 15 50.86 1.31 -7.30
C ALA A 15 49.87 1.57 -6.16
N ALA A 16 50.29 2.27 -5.10
CA ALA A 16 49.43 2.66 -3.99
C ALA A 16 48.34 3.64 -4.44
N SER A 17 48.70 4.67 -5.21
CA SER A 17 47.76 5.64 -5.79
C SER A 17 46.72 4.98 -6.68
N ARG A 18 47.13 4.05 -7.56
CA ARG A 18 46.18 3.27 -8.40
C ARG A 18 45.22 2.43 -7.55
N ARG A 19 45.71 1.80 -6.48
CA ARG A 19 44.87 1.03 -5.55
C ARG A 19 43.86 1.93 -4.84
N TRP A 20 44.32 3.08 -4.36
CA TRP A 20 43.47 4.08 -3.71
C TRP A 20 42.38 4.59 -4.66
N ASN A 21 42.75 5.03 -5.87
CA ASN A 21 41.77 5.47 -6.88
C ASN A 21 40.74 4.39 -7.20
N LYS A 22 41.18 3.12 -7.31
CA LYS A 22 40.27 1.99 -7.55
C LYS A 22 39.32 1.74 -6.38
N ALA A 23 39.79 1.90 -5.14
CA ALA A 23 38.95 1.77 -3.96
C ALA A 23 37.92 2.91 -3.90
N THR A 24 38.35 4.16 -4.11
CA THR A 24 37.46 5.34 -4.14
C THR A 24 36.41 5.26 -5.24
N ALA A 25 36.78 4.79 -6.43
CA ALA A 25 35.81 4.60 -7.51
C ALA A 25 34.76 3.53 -7.18
N ARG A 26 35.15 2.48 -6.45
CA ARG A 26 34.22 1.44 -5.99
C ARG A 26 33.27 1.94 -4.90
N THR A 27 33.77 2.72 -3.95
CA THR A 27 32.93 3.29 -2.89
C THR A 27 31.94 4.30 -3.48
N ALA A 28 32.38 5.18 -4.38
CA ALA A 28 31.48 6.12 -5.05
C ALA A 28 30.38 5.41 -5.87
N ALA A 29 30.72 4.32 -6.56
CA ALA A 29 29.73 3.54 -7.30
C ALA A 29 28.72 2.84 -6.36
N ALA A 30 29.17 2.36 -5.20
CA ALA A 30 28.30 1.75 -4.20
C ALA A 30 27.36 2.78 -3.55
N GLU A 31 27.86 3.97 -3.21
CA GLU A 31 27.05 5.09 -2.70
C GLU A 31 25.98 5.50 -3.71
N GLU A 32 26.32 5.61 -5.01
CA GLU A 32 25.34 5.94 -6.05
C GLU A 32 24.26 4.85 -6.21
N GLU A 33 24.61 3.58 -6.04
CA GLU A 33 23.65 2.48 -6.07
C GLU A 33 22.72 2.49 -4.85
N GLU A 34 23.25 2.78 -3.67
CA GLU A 34 22.47 2.94 -2.43
C GLU A 34 21.47 4.09 -2.54
N ASP A 35 21.91 5.26 -3.02
CA ASP A 35 21.04 6.42 -3.25
C ASP A 35 19.88 6.08 -4.21
N ARG A 36 20.17 5.34 -5.29
CA ARG A 36 19.14 4.90 -6.25
C ARG A 36 18.14 3.94 -5.60
N ALA A 37 18.63 2.99 -4.82
CA ALA A 37 17.78 2.04 -4.11
C ALA A 37 16.88 2.75 -3.08
N GLU A 38 17.41 3.74 -2.36
CA GLU A 38 16.63 4.52 -1.39
C GLU A 38 15.52 5.32 -2.09
N VAL A 39 15.81 5.95 -3.23
CA VAL A 39 14.82 6.68 -4.03
C VAL A 39 13.70 5.74 -4.51
N GLU A 40 14.05 4.53 -4.96
CA GLU A 40 13.06 3.53 -5.39
C GLU A 40 12.19 3.05 -4.23
N GLN A 41 12.80 2.75 -3.08
CA GLN A 41 12.10 2.33 -1.88
C GLN A 41 11.13 3.42 -1.40
N ASN A 42 11.57 4.68 -1.37
CA ASN A 42 10.73 5.81 -1.01
C ASN A 42 9.55 5.97 -1.97
N ARG A 43 9.76 5.81 -3.28
CA ARG A 43 8.68 5.83 -4.28
C ARG A 43 7.68 4.68 -4.07
N ALA A 44 8.17 3.48 -3.78
CA ALA A 44 7.33 2.31 -3.51
C ALA A 44 6.47 2.54 -2.25
N ARG A 45 7.07 3.07 -1.17
CA ARG A 45 6.37 3.42 0.07
C ARG A 45 5.25 4.42 -0.20
N THR A 46 5.53 5.54 -0.86
CA THR A 46 4.51 6.56 -1.20
C THR A 46 3.40 6.01 -2.08
N ARG A 47 3.69 5.07 -2.99
CA ARG A 47 2.64 4.41 -3.80
C ARG A 47 1.73 3.53 -2.96
N ARG A 48 2.28 2.80 -1.98
CA ARG A 48 1.50 1.98 -1.04
C ARG A 48 0.61 2.84 -0.16
N GLU A 49 1.16 3.89 0.46
CA GLU A 49 0.39 4.84 1.28
C GLU A 49 -0.78 5.45 0.49
N LYS A 50 -0.56 5.84 -0.77
CA LYS A 50 -1.63 6.36 -1.65
C LYS A 50 -2.66 5.30 -2.05
N ALA A 51 -2.27 4.03 -2.11
CA ALA A 51 -3.19 2.94 -2.41
C ALA A 51 -4.04 2.64 -1.18
N GLU A 52 -3.43 2.56 0.00
CA GLU A 52 -4.10 2.38 1.30
C GLU A 52 -5.11 3.50 1.55
N GLU A 53 -4.73 4.77 1.39
CA GLU A 53 -5.64 5.92 1.56
C GLU A 53 -6.83 5.86 0.58
N LYS A 54 -6.62 5.35 -0.65
CA LYS A 54 -7.69 5.18 -1.63
C LYS A 54 -8.62 4.03 -1.26
N GLU A 55 -8.08 2.93 -0.75
CA GLU A 55 -8.88 1.81 -0.27
C GLU A 55 -9.71 2.19 0.94
N GLU A 56 -9.14 2.92 1.91
CA GLU A 56 -9.85 3.46 3.06
C GLU A 56 -11.02 4.34 2.63
N LYS A 57 -10.79 5.31 1.74
CA LYS A 57 -11.88 6.17 1.22
C LYS A 57 -12.97 5.39 0.49
N ARG A 58 -12.60 4.32 -0.23
CA ARG A 58 -13.56 3.44 -0.91
C ARG A 58 -14.36 2.63 0.10
N ALA A 59 -13.71 2.08 1.13
CA ALA A 59 -14.35 1.36 2.21
C ALA A 59 -15.32 2.26 2.97
N GLU A 60 -14.92 3.49 3.34
CA GLU A 60 -15.82 4.47 3.96
C GLU A 60 -17.03 4.78 3.07
N ALA A 61 -16.82 5.02 1.77
CA ALA A 61 -17.90 5.31 0.84
C ALA A 61 -18.87 4.13 0.71
N PHE A 62 -18.34 2.90 0.71
CA PHE A 62 -19.11 1.68 0.71
C PHE A 62 -19.96 1.54 1.98
N VAL A 63 -19.35 1.65 3.17
CA VAL A 63 -20.06 1.59 4.46
C VAL A 63 -21.18 2.62 4.49
N ARG A 64 -20.91 3.88 4.11
CA ARG A 64 -21.96 4.92 4.05
C ARG A 64 -23.10 4.57 3.11
N ALA A 65 -22.82 3.93 1.97
CA ALA A 65 -23.85 3.51 1.03
C ALA A 65 -24.67 2.33 1.57
N HIS A 66 -23.99 1.36 2.21
CA HIS A 66 -24.61 0.22 2.88
C HIS A 66 -25.56 0.69 4.00
N ASP A 67 -25.08 1.55 4.91
CA ASP A 67 -25.87 2.07 6.02
C ASP A 67 -27.11 2.81 5.53
N ARG A 68 -26.98 3.61 4.47
CA ARG A 68 -28.13 4.30 3.86
C ARG A 68 -29.15 3.30 3.32
N LEU A 69 -28.68 2.24 2.65
CA LEU A 69 -29.56 1.22 2.11
C LEU A 69 -30.29 0.49 3.24
N MET A 70 -29.58 0.07 4.29
CA MET A 70 -30.17 -0.67 5.41
C MET A 70 -31.10 0.20 6.27
N ASN A 71 -30.79 1.47 6.46
CA ASN A 71 -31.66 2.41 7.20
C ASN A 71 -32.90 2.85 6.39
N THR A 72 -32.90 2.66 5.07
CA THR A 72 -34.08 2.96 4.25
C THR A 72 -35.09 1.83 4.34
N ARG A 73 -36.29 2.12 4.87
CA ARG A 73 -37.36 1.12 5.05
C ARG A 73 -37.92 0.65 3.70
N ALA A 74 -37.97 -0.65 3.48
CA ALA A 74 -38.63 -1.22 2.31
C ALA A 74 -40.15 -1.25 2.52
N LYS A 75 -40.90 -0.67 1.58
CA LYS A 75 -42.39 -0.69 1.58
C LYS A 75 -42.99 -1.77 0.69
N SER A 76 -42.16 -2.61 0.08
CA SER A 76 -42.60 -3.65 -0.85
C SER A 76 -41.61 -4.81 -0.90
N PHE A 77 -42.06 -5.96 -1.40
CA PHE A 77 -41.21 -7.13 -1.63
C PHE A 77 -40.03 -6.83 -2.59
N LYS A 78 -40.25 -5.95 -3.58
CA LYS A 78 -39.19 -5.47 -4.47
C LYS A 78 -38.10 -4.72 -3.71
N GLY A 79 -38.47 -3.89 -2.74
CA GLY A 79 -37.50 -3.18 -1.89
C GLY A 79 -36.72 -4.12 -0.97
N LEU A 80 -37.38 -5.15 -0.43
CA LEU A 80 -36.73 -6.23 0.34
C LEU A 80 -35.68 -6.98 -0.51
N LEU A 81 -36.03 -7.34 -1.75
CA LEU A 81 -35.10 -8.01 -2.67
C LEU A 81 -33.86 -7.17 -3.00
N VAL A 82 -33.99 -5.84 -3.05
CA VAL A 82 -32.82 -4.95 -3.27
C VAL A 82 -31.82 -5.08 -2.13
N LYS A 83 -32.28 -5.11 -0.87
CA LYS A 83 -31.39 -5.30 0.29
C LYS A 83 -30.68 -6.65 0.24
N VAL A 84 -31.40 -7.72 -0.08
CA VAL A 84 -30.81 -9.06 -0.21
C VAL A 84 -29.74 -9.11 -1.30
N ARG A 85 -30.01 -8.56 -2.48
CA ARG A 85 -29.03 -8.51 -3.58
C ARG A 85 -27.81 -7.67 -3.22
N ALA A 86 -28.00 -6.56 -2.51
CA ALA A 86 -26.88 -5.75 -2.05
C ALA A 86 -25.96 -6.54 -1.11
N ARG A 87 -26.53 -7.40 -0.27
CA ARG A 87 -25.75 -8.32 0.57
C ARG A 87 -25.08 -9.44 -0.21
N GLU A 88 -25.70 -9.97 -1.27
CA GLU A 88 -25.07 -11.01 -2.11
C GLU A 88 -23.82 -10.52 -2.86
N VAL A 89 -23.77 -9.22 -3.16
CA VAL A 89 -22.61 -8.59 -3.84
C VAL A 89 -21.54 -8.15 -2.82
N ASP A 90 -21.93 -8.01 -1.56
CA ASP A 90 -21.04 -7.63 -0.47
C ASP A 90 -20.21 -8.83 0.01
N TYR A 91 -18.91 -8.80 -0.25
CA TYR A 91 -17.93 -9.80 0.21
C TYR A 91 -17.35 -9.45 1.61
N CYS A 92 -17.94 -8.51 2.34
CA CYS A 92 -17.48 -8.14 3.67
C CYS A 92 -17.86 -9.20 4.71
N ASP A 93 -16.86 -9.97 5.14
CA ASP A 93 -16.92 -10.93 6.26
C ASP A 93 -16.92 -10.23 7.64
N ASP A 94 -17.65 -9.11 7.78
CA ASP A 94 -17.84 -8.43 9.06
C ASP A 94 -19.15 -8.90 9.73
N PRO A 95 -19.08 -9.68 10.83
CA PRO A 95 -20.27 -10.18 11.52
C PRO A 95 -21.19 -9.08 12.03
N ALA A 96 -20.69 -7.86 12.27
CA ALA A 96 -21.52 -6.74 12.72
C ALA A 96 -22.49 -6.28 11.62
N LEU A 97 -22.02 -6.25 10.36
CA LEU A 97 -22.84 -5.89 9.20
C LEU A 97 -23.94 -6.93 8.96
N ASP A 98 -23.65 -8.21 9.16
CA ASP A 98 -24.64 -9.30 9.04
C ASP A 98 -25.80 -9.11 10.02
N VAL A 99 -25.48 -8.79 11.27
CA VAL A 99 -26.49 -8.54 12.30
C VAL A 99 -27.35 -7.33 11.95
N GLU A 100 -26.75 -6.25 11.44
CA GLU A 100 -27.48 -5.05 11.04
C GLU A 100 -28.41 -5.31 9.85
N PHE A 101 -27.91 -6.00 8.83
CA PHE A 101 -28.69 -6.44 7.68
C PHE A 101 -29.91 -7.26 8.11
N LEU A 102 -29.72 -8.26 8.97
CA LEU A 102 -30.82 -9.11 9.45
C LEU A 102 -31.84 -8.32 10.27
N LYS A 103 -31.41 -7.40 11.14
CA LYS A 103 -32.31 -6.52 11.89
C LYS A 103 -33.15 -5.65 10.95
N SER A 104 -32.52 -5.07 9.93
CA SER A 104 -33.19 -4.23 8.93
C SER A 104 -34.25 -5.02 8.14
N LEU A 105 -33.90 -6.22 7.67
CA LEU A 105 -34.84 -7.11 6.97
C LEU A 105 -36.04 -7.48 7.85
N VAL A 106 -35.79 -7.86 9.11
CA VAL A 106 -36.86 -8.22 10.04
C VAL A 106 -37.80 -7.03 10.29
N ALA A 107 -37.26 -5.82 10.43
CA ALA A 107 -38.05 -4.61 10.60
C ALA A 107 -38.97 -4.34 9.40
N ASP A 108 -38.45 -4.51 8.18
CA ASP A 108 -39.22 -4.35 6.93
C ASP A 108 -40.30 -5.42 6.77
N ILE A 109 -40.00 -6.69 7.09
CA ILE A 109 -40.98 -7.78 7.03
C ILE A 109 -42.13 -7.52 8.01
N LYS A 110 -41.82 -7.11 9.26
CA LYS A 110 -42.83 -6.74 10.26
C LYS A 110 -43.70 -5.58 9.78
N ALA A 111 -43.07 -4.58 9.16
CA ALA A 111 -43.76 -3.42 8.58
C ALA A 111 -44.75 -3.78 7.47
N THR A 112 -44.44 -4.79 6.68
CA THR A 112 -45.26 -5.19 5.52
C THR A 112 -46.45 -6.06 5.94
N ARG A 113 -46.41 -6.62 7.17
CA ARG A 113 -47.46 -7.47 7.74
C ARG A 113 -48.45 -6.72 8.65
N SER A 114 -48.17 -5.46 9.02
CA SER A 114 -49.09 -4.58 9.75
C SER A 114 -49.84 -3.65 8.80
#